data_AF-A0A7C1UCK4-F1
#
_entry.id   AF-A0A7C1UCK4-F1
#
_cell.length_a   1.000
_cell.length_b   1.000
_cell.length_c   1.000
_cell.angle_alpha   90.00
_cell.angle_beta   90.00
_cell.angle_gamma   90.00
#
_symmetry.space_group_name_H-M   'P 1'
#
loop_
_entity.id
_entity.type
_entity.pdbx_description
1 polymer ?
#
loop_
_entity_poly.entity_id
_entity_poly.type
_entity_poly.pdbx_seq_one_letter_code
_entity_poly.pdbx_strand_id
1 'polypeptide(L)'
;MLLLLTGAILSCETESQCANNPDKGPSLPSADTEVVRDTIDLSKWDLVWEDNFDYENERLDENWESQNGPSGHILCSRWRENAVVADGMLQLVNRKERRGGQEWTSGNIWTRRKFTYGYFECRYRYAAATGTNNSFWLMTRGPDAAKGKRFEIDINEGHYPNEVNTNIHNWGDITTGSDGRKTHPSFHKSFSYGGRPDYSLPLEMPVSTRRIRLISNNSAHFHIREVRIYNVTGKCYPNPLSEAADQDVQGLVNFARDDDTRITCSGLYNAATKPENVVDGRISTSWITQKQGEKWIEFEWPTEKTIGCIQFINGWQEKGTWRCLINDYKLQCHDGRRWIDISTFDVEKEMNFGREFHTYGLEWNVGEIVFYIDGREIRREKNEFCFSEVPIWLSLAIISWSGQITDAIDGTSMKIDWVRYYQPKAK
;
A
#
# COMPACT_ATOMS: atom_id res chain seq x y z
N MET A 1 -34.39 -41.95 40.22
CA MET A 1 -34.70 -40.69 40.93
C MET A 1 -33.61 -39.71 40.55
N LEU A 2 -33.95 -38.75 39.69
CA LEU A 2 -33.06 -37.78 39.06
C LEU A 2 -32.72 -36.70 40.10
N LEU A 3 -31.44 -36.54 40.47
CA LEU A 3 -31.00 -35.42 41.33
C LEU A 3 -30.35 -34.35 40.46
N LEU A 4 -31.01 -33.19 40.41
CA LEU A 4 -30.49 -31.93 39.90
C LEU A 4 -29.35 -31.43 40.78
N LEU A 5 -28.19 -31.15 40.19
CA LEU A 5 -27.19 -30.24 40.75
C LEU A 5 -27.20 -28.95 39.93
N THR A 6 -27.69 -27.89 40.55
CA THR A 6 -27.66 -26.51 40.05
C THR A 6 -26.25 -25.96 40.17
N GLY A 7 -25.54 -25.81 39.04
CA GLY A 7 -24.31 -25.03 38.94
C GLY A 7 -24.66 -23.56 38.69
N ALA A 8 -24.31 -22.70 39.64
CA ALA A 8 -24.36 -21.25 39.46
C ALA A 8 -23.20 -20.83 38.53
N ILE A 9 -23.54 -20.29 37.37
CA ILE A 9 -22.58 -19.64 36.47
C ILE A 9 -22.38 -18.22 37.00
N LEU A 10 -21.23 -17.95 37.63
CA LEU A 10 -20.72 -16.59 37.76
C LEU A 10 -20.23 -16.18 36.36
N SER A 11 -21.01 -15.34 35.67
CA SER A 11 -20.54 -14.62 34.49
C SER A 11 -19.54 -13.55 34.92
N CYS A 12 -18.25 -13.80 34.66
CA CYS A 12 -17.22 -12.76 34.76
C CYS A 12 -17.25 -11.95 33.45
N GLU A 13 -17.79 -10.74 33.52
CA GLU A 13 -17.76 -9.75 32.45
C GLU A 13 -16.37 -9.11 32.36
N THR A 14 -15.43 -9.71 31.61
CA THR A 14 -14.23 -9.00 31.14
C THR A 14 -13.70 -9.61 29.82
N GLU A 15 -14.42 -9.43 28.71
CA GLU A 15 -13.91 -9.81 27.37
C GLU A 15 -13.80 -8.62 26.39
N SER A 16 -14.00 -7.38 26.84
CA SER A 16 -14.12 -6.22 25.93
C SER A 16 -12.86 -5.35 25.75
N GLN A 17 -11.65 -5.78 26.12
CA GLN A 17 -10.44 -4.92 25.97
C GLN A 17 -9.22 -5.55 25.30
N CYS A 18 -9.29 -6.80 24.84
CA CYS A 18 -8.22 -7.36 23.99
C CYS A 18 -8.57 -7.11 22.53
N ALA A 19 -8.00 -6.08 21.92
CA ALA A 19 -8.04 -5.91 20.48
C ALA A 19 -7.29 -7.08 19.79
N ASN A 20 -7.88 -7.58 18.70
CA ASN A 20 -7.41 -8.62 17.77
C ASN A 20 -7.72 -10.08 18.15
N ASN A 21 -8.88 -10.53 17.68
CA ASN A 21 -9.26 -11.93 17.54
C ASN A 21 -8.67 -12.48 16.22
N PRO A 22 -7.89 -13.58 16.22
CA PRO A 22 -7.20 -14.10 15.04
C PRO A 22 -8.10 -14.72 13.95
N ASP A 23 -9.39 -14.95 14.22
CA ASP A 23 -10.34 -15.54 13.27
C ASP A 23 -11.02 -14.56 12.30
N LYS A 24 -10.63 -13.28 12.32
CA LYS A 24 -11.03 -12.32 11.28
C LYS A 24 -9.82 -12.05 10.39
N GLY A 25 -9.89 -12.52 9.15
CA GLY A 25 -8.96 -12.09 8.08
C GLY A 25 -8.82 -10.57 8.05
N PRO A 26 -7.70 -10.03 7.55
CA PRO A 26 -7.29 -8.65 7.80
C PRO A 26 -8.37 -7.67 7.35
N SER A 27 -9.12 -7.13 8.30
CA SER A 27 -9.80 -5.86 8.10
C SER A 27 -8.72 -4.78 8.03
N LEU A 28 -8.72 -4.01 6.94
CA LEU A 28 -7.83 -2.87 6.67
C LEU A 28 -7.30 -2.21 7.96
N PRO A 29 -6.01 -2.37 8.31
CA PRO A 29 -5.42 -1.63 9.41
C PRO A 29 -5.35 -0.14 9.03
N SER A 30 -5.77 0.73 9.94
CA SER A 30 -5.82 2.17 9.74
C SER A 30 -4.43 2.77 9.67
N ALA A 31 -4.18 3.60 8.65
CA ALA A 31 -3.13 4.60 8.72
C ALA A 31 -3.51 5.62 9.82
N ASP A 32 -2.77 5.58 10.92
CA ASP A 32 -2.66 6.51 12.06
C ASP A 32 -3.79 7.55 12.29
N THR A 33 -4.40 7.43 13.48
CA THR A 33 -5.12 8.45 14.28
C THR A 33 -6.35 9.17 13.68
N GLU A 34 -7.52 8.90 14.30
CA GLU A 34 -8.74 9.73 14.32
C GLU A 34 -9.16 10.44 13.02
N VAL A 35 -9.36 9.69 11.94
CA VAL A 35 -10.33 10.11 10.93
C VAL A 35 -11.33 8.99 10.80
N VAL A 36 -12.53 9.18 11.36
CA VAL A 36 -13.72 8.45 10.91
C VAL A 36 -13.86 8.79 9.43
N ARG A 37 -13.28 7.97 8.56
CA ARG A 37 -13.30 8.23 7.12
C ARG A 37 -14.69 7.93 6.64
N ASP A 38 -15.41 8.98 6.24
CA ASP A 38 -16.74 8.85 5.69
C ASP A 38 -16.70 7.87 4.51
N THR A 39 -17.68 6.96 4.51
CA THR A 39 -17.89 6.09 3.36
C THR A 39 -18.77 6.81 2.35
N ILE A 40 -18.50 6.62 1.06
CA ILE A 40 -19.34 7.21 0.01
C ILE A 40 -20.77 6.66 0.12
N ASP A 41 -21.73 7.56 0.23
CA ASP A 41 -23.15 7.22 0.24
C ASP A 41 -23.70 7.32 -1.18
N LEU A 42 -23.62 6.21 -1.93
CA LEU A 42 -24.10 6.12 -3.31
C LEU A 42 -25.61 6.35 -3.45
N SER A 43 -26.40 6.32 -2.35
CA SER A 43 -27.83 6.62 -2.43
C SER A 43 -28.12 8.08 -2.84
N LYS A 44 -27.13 8.97 -2.71
CA LYS A 44 -27.19 10.39 -3.12
C LYS A 44 -26.84 10.64 -4.59
N TRP A 45 -26.50 9.59 -5.34
CA TRP A 45 -25.97 9.70 -6.69
C TRP A 45 -26.83 8.93 -7.70
N ASP A 46 -26.94 9.47 -8.92
CA ASP A 46 -27.54 8.80 -10.08
C ASP A 46 -26.42 8.33 -11.02
N LEU A 47 -26.47 7.07 -11.43
CA LEU A 47 -25.55 6.53 -12.44
C LEU A 47 -25.89 7.13 -13.81
N VAL A 48 -24.95 7.88 -14.39
CA VAL A 48 -25.15 8.62 -15.66
C VAL A 48 -24.44 7.96 -16.83
N TRP A 49 -23.35 7.25 -16.56
CA TRP A 49 -22.60 6.53 -17.57
C TRP A 49 -21.82 5.38 -16.92
N GLU A 50 -21.76 4.27 -17.63
CA GLU A 50 -20.90 3.15 -17.27
C GLU A 50 -20.37 2.44 -18.51
N ASP A 51 -19.28 1.71 -18.31
CA ASP A 51 -18.76 0.74 -19.25
C ASP A 51 -18.40 -0.52 -18.46
N ASN A 52 -19.13 -1.62 -18.73
CA ASN A 52 -18.92 -2.94 -18.12
C ASN A 52 -18.09 -3.86 -19.03
N PHE A 53 -17.64 -3.38 -20.19
CA PHE A 53 -16.84 -4.16 -21.16
C PHE A 53 -17.48 -5.48 -21.62
N ASP A 54 -18.81 -5.59 -21.56
CA ASP A 54 -19.60 -6.75 -22.02
C ASP A 54 -19.87 -6.68 -23.54
N TYR A 55 -18.80 -6.58 -24.35
CA TYR A 55 -18.89 -6.51 -25.80
C TYR A 55 -17.62 -7.01 -26.50
N GLU A 56 -17.73 -7.25 -27.82
CA GLU A 56 -16.61 -7.68 -28.66
C GLU A 56 -15.46 -6.65 -28.65
N ASN A 57 -14.21 -7.13 -28.64
CA ASN A 57 -13.01 -6.31 -28.52
C ASN A 57 -12.91 -5.15 -29.52
N GLU A 58 -13.40 -5.34 -30.74
CA GLU A 58 -13.40 -4.35 -31.81
C GLU A 58 -14.27 -3.13 -31.48
N ARG A 59 -15.26 -3.29 -30.59
CA ARG A 59 -16.18 -2.23 -30.18
C ARG A 59 -15.62 -1.30 -29.10
N LEU A 60 -14.47 -1.60 -28.51
CA LEU A 60 -13.83 -0.73 -27.52
C LEU A 60 -13.65 0.71 -28.05
N ASP A 61 -13.37 0.85 -29.35
CA ASP A 61 -13.13 2.15 -29.99
C ASP A 61 -14.39 3.01 -30.18
N GLU A 62 -15.59 2.47 -29.89
CA GLU A 62 -16.85 3.23 -29.85
C GLU A 62 -16.85 4.23 -28.69
N ASN A 63 -16.32 3.83 -27.52
CA ASN A 63 -16.29 4.64 -26.30
C ASN A 63 -14.90 5.21 -26.00
N TRP A 64 -13.84 4.57 -26.49
CA TRP A 64 -12.45 4.86 -26.09
C TRP A 64 -11.57 5.23 -27.30
N GLU A 65 -10.50 5.95 -27.03
CA GLU A 65 -9.44 6.30 -27.98
C GLU A 65 -8.09 5.87 -27.38
N SER A 66 -7.21 5.30 -28.20
CA SER A 66 -5.90 4.78 -27.78
C SER A 66 -4.75 5.73 -28.13
N GLN A 67 -3.69 5.73 -27.32
CA GLN A 67 -2.50 6.57 -27.56
C GLN A 67 -1.78 6.30 -28.89
N ASN A 68 -1.59 5.02 -29.25
CA ASN A 68 -0.97 4.59 -30.50
C ASN A 68 0.41 5.24 -30.81
N GLY A 69 1.33 5.20 -29.85
CA GLY A 69 2.66 5.73 -30.04
C GLY A 69 3.62 5.57 -28.86
N PRO A 70 4.87 6.01 -29.01
CA PRO A 70 5.85 6.00 -27.94
C PRO A 70 5.51 7.00 -26.82
N SER A 71 6.15 6.84 -25.67
CA SER A 71 6.08 7.79 -24.55
C SER A 71 7.46 8.00 -23.95
N GLY A 72 7.92 9.26 -23.90
CA GLY A 72 9.32 9.59 -23.58
C GLY A 72 9.68 9.57 -22.09
N HIS A 73 8.71 9.46 -21.18
CA HIS A 73 8.94 9.51 -19.73
C HIS A 73 8.77 8.13 -19.05
N ILE A 74 8.32 7.11 -19.77
CA ILE A 74 8.11 5.74 -19.28
C ILE A 74 8.88 4.75 -20.17
N LEU A 75 8.95 3.48 -19.77
CA LEU A 75 9.77 2.46 -20.44
C LEU A 75 9.01 1.62 -21.48
N CYS A 76 7.74 1.92 -21.73
CA CYS A 76 6.90 1.23 -22.71
C CYS A 76 6.22 2.19 -23.69
N SER A 77 6.13 1.80 -24.96
CA SER A 77 5.26 2.46 -25.93
C SER A 77 3.81 1.97 -25.76
N ARG A 78 2.81 2.72 -26.27
CA ARG A 78 1.39 2.48 -25.99
C ARG A 78 0.58 2.24 -27.24
N TRP A 79 -0.18 1.15 -27.30
CA TRP A 79 -0.89 0.76 -28.52
C TRP A 79 -2.26 0.15 -28.25
N ARG A 80 -3.18 0.31 -29.20
CA ARG A 80 -4.54 -0.23 -29.16
C ARG A 80 -4.55 -1.75 -28.98
N GLU A 81 -3.61 -2.48 -29.58
CA GLU A 81 -3.55 -3.95 -29.49
C GLU A 81 -3.19 -4.43 -28.07
N ASN A 82 -2.73 -3.54 -27.19
CA ASN A 82 -2.51 -3.82 -25.78
C ASN A 82 -3.73 -3.51 -24.91
N ALA A 83 -4.81 -2.94 -25.45
CA ALA A 83 -6.09 -2.77 -24.75
C ALA A 83 -7.07 -3.81 -25.32
N VAL A 84 -7.33 -4.88 -24.59
CA VAL A 84 -8.10 -6.03 -25.07
C VAL A 84 -9.34 -6.21 -24.21
N VAL A 85 -10.53 -6.22 -24.82
CA VAL A 85 -11.74 -6.66 -24.11
C VAL A 85 -11.89 -8.16 -24.26
N ALA A 86 -11.97 -8.86 -23.14
CA ALA A 86 -12.16 -10.30 -23.08
C ALA A 86 -12.71 -10.69 -21.70
N ASP A 87 -13.59 -11.69 -21.68
CA ASP A 87 -14.19 -12.24 -20.45
C ASP A 87 -14.96 -11.21 -19.60
N GLY A 88 -15.68 -10.28 -20.26
CA GLY A 88 -16.44 -9.21 -19.59
C GLY A 88 -15.55 -8.17 -18.90
N MET A 89 -14.31 -8.00 -19.35
CA MET A 89 -13.34 -7.09 -18.75
C MET A 89 -12.48 -6.43 -19.83
N LEU A 90 -12.00 -5.22 -19.54
CA LEU A 90 -10.88 -4.62 -20.26
C LEU A 90 -9.55 -5.07 -19.63
N GLN A 91 -8.63 -5.51 -20.46
CA GLN A 91 -7.26 -5.89 -20.08
C GLN A 91 -6.27 -4.95 -20.77
N LEU A 92 -5.53 -4.16 -20.00
CA LEU A 92 -4.36 -3.46 -20.49
C LEU A 92 -3.16 -4.39 -20.32
N VAL A 93 -2.55 -4.86 -21.41
CA VAL A 93 -1.58 -5.96 -21.42
C VAL A 93 -0.17 -5.44 -21.68
N ASN A 94 0.78 -5.80 -20.82
CA ASN A 94 2.20 -5.59 -21.05
C ASN A 94 2.76 -6.66 -21.99
N ARG A 95 3.58 -6.27 -22.96
CA ARG A 95 4.33 -7.20 -23.80
C ARG A 95 5.79 -6.78 -23.93
N LYS A 96 6.69 -7.75 -23.86
CA LYS A 96 8.11 -7.58 -24.18
C LYS A 96 8.30 -7.65 -25.69
N GLU A 97 8.06 -6.53 -26.35
CA GLU A 97 8.23 -6.40 -27.79
C GLU A 97 8.80 -5.03 -28.15
N ARG A 98 9.77 -5.03 -29.07
CA ARG A 98 10.41 -3.80 -29.50
C ARG A 98 9.52 -3.04 -30.49
N ARG A 99 8.87 -1.98 -30.04
CA ARG A 99 7.98 -1.13 -30.87
C ARG A 99 8.11 0.34 -30.43
N GLY A 100 8.04 1.27 -31.37
CA GLY A 100 8.16 2.71 -31.08
C GLY A 100 9.50 3.12 -30.46
N GLY A 101 10.56 2.35 -30.65
CA GLY A 101 11.88 2.62 -30.05
C GLY A 101 12.00 2.24 -28.56
N GLN A 102 11.03 1.53 -28.00
CA GLN A 102 11.01 1.05 -26.62
C GLN A 102 10.94 -0.48 -26.60
N GLU A 103 11.49 -1.12 -25.56
CA GLU A 103 11.58 -2.60 -25.43
C GLU A 103 10.27 -3.25 -24.96
N TRP A 104 9.32 -2.43 -24.55
CA TRP A 104 8.04 -2.87 -24.02
C TRP A 104 6.88 -2.13 -24.68
N THR A 105 5.72 -2.78 -24.75
CA THR A 105 4.45 -2.17 -25.12
C THR A 105 3.41 -2.36 -24.02
N SER A 106 2.46 -1.43 -23.92
CA SER A 106 1.32 -1.54 -23.00
C SER A 106 0.09 -0.76 -23.48
N GLY A 107 -1.03 -0.87 -22.75
CA GLY A 107 -2.29 -0.21 -23.08
C GLY A 107 -2.42 1.17 -22.44
N ASN A 108 -2.86 2.17 -23.19
CA ASN A 108 -3.28 3.48 -22.69
C ASN A 108 -4.48 3.97 -23.50
N ILE A 109 -5.61 4.18 -22.83
CA ILE A 109 -6.85 4.62 -23.45
C ILE A 109 -7.51 5.73 -22.65
N TRP A 110 -8.34 6.52 -23.32
CA TRP A 110 -9.21 7.50 -22.67
C TRP A 110 -10.58 7.57 -23.33
N THR A 111 -11.59 8.00 -22.59
CA THR A 111 -12.95 8.10 -23.10
C THR A 111 -13.06 9.16 -24.20
N ARG A 112 -13.89 8.90 -25.21
CA ARG A 112 -14.31 9.91 -26.19
C ARG A 112 -15.23 10.96 -25.56
N ARG A 113 -16.09 10.49 -24.63
CA ARG A 113 -16.92 11.36 -23.80
C ARG A 113 -16.05 12.13 -22.81
N LYS A 114 -16.44 13.37 -22.55
CA LYS A 114 -15.86 14.20 -21.49
C LYS A 114 -16.86 14.33 -20.34
N PHE A 115 -16.32 14.52 -19.15
CA PHE A 115 -17.06 14.59 -17.89
C PHE A 115 -16.57 15.77 -17.08
N THR A 116 -17.38 16.21 -16.13
CA THR A 116 -17.01 17.24 -15.15
C THR A 116 -17.39 16.76 -13.75
N TYR A 117 -17.74 17.66 -12.84
CA TYR A 117 -18.15 17.35 -11.49
C TYR A 117 -19.13 16.18 -11.42
N GLY A 118 -18.85 15.27 -10.50
CA GLY A 118 -19.53 14.00 -10.33
C GLY A 118 -18.74 13.08 -9.41
N TYR A 119 -19.24 11.86 -9.25
CA TYR A 119 -18.49 10.77 -8.65
C TYR A 119 -18.01 9.83 -9.76
N PHE A 120 -16.72 9.54 -9.77
CA PHE A 120 -16.07 8.64 -10.71
C PHE A 120 -15.63 7.42 -9.94
N GLU A 121 -15.86 6.23 -10.48
CA GLU A 121 -15.42 5.00 -9.83
C GLU A 121 -14.98 3.97 -10.88
N CYS A 122 -13.87 3.30 -10.61
CA CYS A 122 -13.35 2.24 -11.48
C CYS A 122 -13.01 1.04 -10.61
N ARG A 123 -13.44 -0.15 -11.04
CA ARG A 123 -13.11 -1.42 -10.36
C ARG A 123 -12.07 -2.17 -11.17
N TYR A 124 -10.90 -2.38 -10.60
CA TYR A 124 -9.82 -3.10 -11.28
C TYR A 124 -8.85 -3.77 -10.31
N ARG A 125 -8.04 -4.66 -10.88
CA ARG A 125 -6.86 -5.25 -10.24
C ARG A 125 -5.62 -4.98 -11.07
N TYR A 126 -4.49 -4.88 -10.40
CA TYR A 126 -3.21 -4.50 -10.99
C TYR A 126 -2.62 -5.60 -11.87
N ALA A 127 -1.74 -5.19 -12.79
CA ALA A 127 -0.74 -6.07 -13.37
C ALA A 127 0.19 -6.58 -12.26
N ALA A 128 0.24 -7.90 -12.10
CA ALA A 128 0.93 -8.54 -10.98
C ALA A 128 2.46 -8.63 -11.17
N ALA A 129 3.12 -7.49 -11.30
CA ALA A 129 4.57 -7.40 -11.38
C ALA A 129 5.10 -6.05 -10.88
N THR A 130 6.21 -6.10 -10.15
CA THR A 130 7.00 -4.93 -9.79
C THR A 130 7.43 -4.16 -11.04
N GLY A 131 7.55 -2.83 -10.95
CA GLY A 131 7.88 -1.99 -12.10
C GLY A 131 6.67 -1.56 -12.94
N THR A 132 5.45 -1.96 -12.57
CA THR A 132 4.21 -1.55 -13.22
C THR A 132 3.50 -0.38 -12.51
N ASN A 133 2.91 0.53 -13.29
CA ASN A 133 2.02 1.60 -12.81
C ASN A 133 0.60 1.38 -13.36
N ASN A 134 -0.38 1.23 -12.48
CA ASN A 134 -1.76 0.87 -12.81
C ASN A 134 -2.68 2.07 -12.56
N SER A 135 -3.01 2.80 -13.64
CA SER A 135 -3.52 4.16 -13.51
C SER A 135 -4.99 4.31 -13.88
N PHE A 136 -5.74 5.02 -13.02
CA PHE A 136 -7.06 5.59 -13.28
C PHE A 136 -7.00 7.09 -12.96
N TRP A 137 -7.22 7.93 -13.97
CA TRP A 137 -6.89 9.36 -13.88
C TRP A 137 -7.73 10.21 -14.84
N LEU A 138 -7.75 11.52 -14.60
CA LEU A 138 -8.51 12.51 -15.36
C LEU A 138 -7.56 13.62 -15.82
N MET A 139 -7.54 13.97 -17.11
CA MET A 139 -6.64 15.03 -17.60
C MET A 139 -7.28 15.91 -18.67
N THR A 140 -7.06 17.21 -18.55
CA THR A 140 -7.34 18.19 -19.62
C THR A 140 -6.58 17.85 -20.91
N ARG A 141 -7.32 17.76 -22.04
CA ARG A 141 -6.76 17.56 -23.38
C ARG A 141 -6.75 18.86 -24.17
N GLY A 142 -5.64 19.12 -24.86
CA GLY A 142 -5.43 20.32 -25.68
C GLY A 142 -4.54 21.37 -25.01
N PRO A 143 -4.20 22.45 -25.74
CA PRO A 143 -3.27 23.48 -25.26
C PRO A 143 -3.86 24.31 -24.11
N ASP A 144 -5.18 24.52 -24.08
CA ASP A 144 -5.84 25.39 -23.11
C ASP A 144 -7.05 24.72 -22.44
N ALA A 145 -7.23 25.01 -21.14
CA ALA A 145 -8.41 24.61 -20.39
C ALA A 145 -9.56 25.60 -20.66
N ALA A 146 -10.77 25.09 -20.90
CA ALA A 146 -11.94 25.94 -21.15
C ALA A 146 -12.36 26.77 -19.92
N LYS A 147 -12.12 26.22 -18.72
CA LYS A 147 -12.35 26.83 -17.40
C LYS A 147 -11.28 26.38 -16.41
N GLY A 148 -10.87 27.27 -15.51
CA GLY A 148 -9.83 26.96 -14.53
C GLY A 148 -8.45 26.85 -15.19
N LYS A 149 -7.63 25.91 -14.72
CA LYS A 149 -6.28 25.68 -15.26
C LYS A 149 -6.22 24.36 -16.03
N ARG A 150 -5.14 24.16 -16.78
CA ARG A 150 -4.79 22.83 -17.27
C ARG A 150 -4.43 21.96 -16.07
N PHE A 151 -5.05 20.79 -15.94
CA PHE A 151 -4.88 19.94 -14.78
C PHE A 151 -4.89 18.44 -15.12
N GLU A 152 -4.42 17.68 -14.14
CA GLU A 152 -4.46 16.22 -14.05
C GLU A 152 -4.87 15.84 -12.63
N ILE A 153 -5.79 14.90 -12.49
CA ILE A 153 -6.18 14.29 -11.20
C ILE A 153 -5.92 12.79 -11.34
N ASP A 154 -4.92 12.33 -10.61
CA ASP A 154 -4.54 10.93 -10.56
C ASP A 154 -5.27 10.28 -9.40
N ILE A 155 -6.37 9.59 -9.72
CA ILE A 155 -7.24 8.92 -8.73
C ILE A 155 -6.47 7.74 -8.13
N ASN A 156 -5.73 7.03 -8.98
CA ASN A 156 -4.76 6.04 -8.56
C ASN A 156 -3.65 5.91 -9.61
N GLU A 157 -2.40 6.03 -9.18
CA GLU A 157 -1.18 5.55 -9.84
C GLU A 157 -0.63 4.36 -9.04
N GLY A 158 -1.23 3.19 -9.28
CA GLY A 158 -1.04 2.03 -8.42
C GLY A 158 0.25 1.26 -8.71
N HIS A 159 1.10 1.08 -7.69
CA HIS A 159 2.26 0.19 -7.80
C HIS A 159 1.97 -1.17 -7.18
N TYR A 160 2.31 -2.24 -7.90
CA TYR A 160 2.22 -3.60 -7.37
C TYR A 160 3.16 -3.77 -6.16
N PRO A 161 2.74 -4.47 -5.08
CA PRO A 161 1.49 -5.22 -4.96
C PRO A 161 0.30 -4.46 -4.38
N ASN A 162 0.49 -3.31 -3.75
CA ASN A 162 -0.43 -2.81 -2.73
C ASN A 162 -0.30 -1.29 -2.47
N GLU A 163 0.33 -0.55 -3.38
CA GLU A 163 0.45 0.90 -3.24
C GLU A 163 -0.58 1.62 -4.09
N VAL A 164 -1.10 2.71 -3.53
CA VAL A 164 -2.02 3.62 -4.18
C VAL A 164 -1.42 5.00 -4.05
N ASN A 165 -1.18 5.62 -5.19
CA ASN A 165 -0.64 6.96 -5.25
C ASN A 165 -1.68 7.89 -5.86
N THR A 166 -1.95 9.00 -5.19
CA THR A 166 -2.88 10.03 -5.66
C THR A 166 -2.09 11.30 -5.95
N ASN A 167 -2.50 12.04 -6.96
CA ASN A 167 -1.84 13.28 -7.31
C ASN A 167 -2.81 14.26 -7.96
N ILE A 168 -2.49 15.54 -7.85
CA ILE A 168 -3.19 16.62 -8.53
C ILE A 168 -2.11 17.51 -9.13
N HIS A 169 -2.04 17.57 -10.45
CA HIS A 169 -1.11 18.45 -11.15
C HIS A 169 -1.80 19.71 -11.63
N ASN A 170 -1.16 20.86 -11.38
CA ASN A 170 -1.52 22.12 -12.00
C ASN A 170 -0.58 22.38 -13.18
N TRP A 171 -0.97 21.90 -14.35
CA TRP A 171 -0.22 22.10 -15.60
C TRP A 171 -0.34 23.52 -16.17
N GLY A 172 -1.15 24.40 -15.57
CA GLY A 172 -1.31 25.79 -15.97
C GLY A 172 -0.20 26.71 -15.45
N ASP A 173 0.35 26.43 -14.27
CA ASP A 173 1.38 27.26 -13.65
C ASP A 173 2.77 26.67 -13.87
N ILE A 174 3.41 27.05 -14.98
CA ILE A 174 4.76 26.55 -15.33
C ILE A 174 5.82 27.53 -14.86
N THR A 175 6.73 27.06 -14.00
CA THR A 175 7.97 27.77 -13.65
C THR A 175 9.11 27.24 -14.52
N THR A 176 9.93 28.12 -15.08
CA THR A 176 11.13 27.73 -15.84
C THR A 176 12.36 28.09 -15.02
N GLY A 177 13.15 27.07 -14.66
CA GLY A 177 14.42 27.23 -13.95
C GLY A 177 15.49 27.91 -14.82
N SER A 178 16.58 28.33 -14.19
CA SER A 178 17.75 28.89 -14.88
C SER A 178 18.44 27.89 -15.82
N ASP A 179 18.21 26.60 -15.63
CA ASP A 179 18.65 25.49 -16.48
C ASP A 179 17.69 25.22 -17.67
N GLY A 180 16.63 26.02 -17.80
CA GLY A 180 15.58 25.83 -18.82
C GLY A 180 14.57 24.75 -18.47
N ARG A 181 14.70 24.07 -17.33
CA ARG A 181 13.79 23.01 -16.91
C ARG A 181 12.45 23.60 -16.48
N LYS A 182 11.37 23.07 -17.04
CA LYS A 182 10.00 23.45 -16.68
C LYS A 182 9.49 22.57 -15.54
N THR A 183 8.92 23.20 -14.52
CA THR A 183 8.27 22.55 -13.39
C THR A 183 6.89 23.15 -13.17
N HIS A 184 6.04 22.42 -12.47
CA HIS A 184 4.68 22.83 -12.14
C HIS A 184 4.30 22.30 -10.75
N PRO A 185 3.34 22.94 -10.07
CA PRO A 185 2.84 22.43 -8.80
C PRO A 185 2.20 21.05 -8.96
N SER A 186 2.56 20.14 -8.05
CA SER A 186 1.92 18.84 -7.88
C SER A 186 1.71 18.53 -6.41
N PHE A 187 0.63 17.81 -6.12
CA PHE A 187 0.21 17.49 -4.76
C PHE A 187 0.09 15.96 -4.63
N HIS A 188 1.22 15.29 -4.46
CA HIS A 188 1.28 13.83 -4.39
C HIS A 188 1.07 13.29 -2.95
N LYS A 189 0.30 12.20 -2.81
CA LYS A 189 0.17 11.42 -1.57
C LYS A 189 0.12 9.92 -1.88
N SER A 190 0.91 9.14 -1.15
CA SER A 190 0.99 7.67 -1.25
C SER A 190 0.32 6.99 -0.07
N PHE A 191 -0.30 5.84 -0.33
CA PHE A 191 -0.91 4.96 0.65
C PHE A 191 -0.45 3.52 0.36
N SER A 192 0.27 2.91 1.29
CA SER A 192 0.67 1.50 1.22
C SER A 192 -0.26 0.67 2.10
N TYR A 193 -0.80 -0.42 1.56
CA TYR A 193 -1.77 -1.27 2.28
C TYR A 193 -1.12 -2.56 2.77
N GLY A 194 -1.45 -3.00 3.98
CA GLY A 194 -0.91 -4.24 4.58
C GLY A 194 0.43 -4.07 5.30
N GLY A 195 1.32 -3.21 4.83
CA GLY A 195 2.53 -2.84 5.57
C GLY A 195 2.22 -1.87 6.72
N ARG A 196 2.72 -2.13 7.92
CA ARG A 196 2.59 -1.24 9.08
C ARG A 196 3.96 -0.82 9.60
N PRO A 197 4.09 0.38 10.20
CA PRO A 197 5.32 0.75 10.89
C PRO A 197 5.54 -0.07 12.15
N ASP A 198 4.47 -0.53 12.79
CA ASP A 198 4.46 -1.28 14.03
C ASP A 198 3.90 -2.70 13.85
N TYR A 199 4.62 -3.67 14.40
CA TYR A 199 4.15 -5.04 14.53
C TYR A 199 4.20 -5.44 16.00
N SER A 200 3.10 -6.02 16.49
CA SER A 200 3.01 -6.62 17.82
C SER A 200 2.51 -8.06 17.68
N LEU A 201 3.37 -9.01 18.05
CA LEU A 201 3.17 -10.44 17.80
C LEU A 201 3.12 -11.18 19.13
N PRO A 202 1.99 -11.13 19.86
CA PRO A 202 1.79 -11.99 21.01
C PRO A 202 1.81 -13.46 20.56
N LEU A 203 2.54 -14.30 21.26
CA LEU A 203 2.65 -15.72 20.95
C LEU A 203 1.57 -16.47 21.75
N GLU A 204 0.58 -17.03 21.05
CA GLU A 204 -0.48 -17.84 21.67
C GLU A 204 0.11 -18.98 22.50
N MET A 205 1.16 -19.60 21.96
CA MET A 205 2.00 -20.54 22.68
C MET A 205 3.37 -19.89 22.90
N PRO A 206 3.69 -19.47 24.15
CA PRO A 206 5.00 -18.94 24.47
C PRO A 206 6.13 -19.86 24.04
N VAL A 207 7.20 -19.28 23.52
CA VAL A 207 8.35 -20.02 23.00
C VAL A 207 9.52 -19.84 23.94
N SER A 208 10.07 -20.95 24.43
CA SER A 208 11.34 -20.94 25.15
C SER A 208 12.50 -21.15 24.17
N THR A 209 13.43 -20.20 24.12
CA THR A 209 14.58 -20.25 23.22
C THR A 209 15.74 -19.43 23.75
N ARG A 210 16.95 -19.70 23.26
CA ARG A 210 18.13 -18.86 23.43
C ARG A 210 18.40 -17.93 22.26
N ARG A 211 17.72 -18.14 21.12
CA ARG A 211 17.95 -17.38 19.89
C ARG A 211 16.67 -17.07 19.15
N ILE A 212 16.55 -15.83 18.71
CA ILE A 212 15.49 -15.35 17.81
C ILE A 212 16.12 -14.55 16.68
N ARG A 213 15.56 -14.64 15.48
CA ARG A 213 15.91 -13.74 14.37
C ARG A 213 14.70 -13.23 13.62
N LEU A 214 14.81 -11.99 13.16
CA LEU A 214 13.95 -11.38 12.16
C LEU A 214 14.69 -11.42 10.81
N ILE A 215 14.02 -11.89 9.76
CA ILE A 215 14.54 -12.00 8.40
C ILE A 215 13.59 -11.28 7.46
N SER A 216 14.13 -10.58 6.47
CA SER A 216 13.35 -10.06 5.36
C SER A 216 14.22 -9.97 4.10
N ASN A 217 13.60 -10.14 2.94
CA ASN A 217 14.23 -9.85 1.65
C ASN A 217 13.74 -8.53 1.05
N ASN A 218 13.00 -7.75 1.83
CA ASN A 218 12.38 -6.51 1.39
C ASN A 218 13.40 -5.49 0.89
N SER A 219 13.20 -5.00 -0.33
CA SER A 219 13.91 -3.85 -0.95
C SER A 219 15.46 -3.88 -0.92
N ALA A 220 16.11 -2.86 -1.50
CA ALA A 220 17.56 -2.74 -1.46
C ALA A 220 18.08 -2.35 -0.06
N HIS A 221 17.37 -1.50 0.68
CA HIS A 221 17.68 -1.14 2.07
C HIS A 221 16.38 -0.92 2.85
N PHE A 222 16.26 -1.48 4.05
CA PHE A 222 15.21 -1.13 5.00
C PHE A 222 15.76 -0.79 6.39
N HIS A 223 14.89 -0.16 7.18
CA HIS A 223 15.14 0.27 8.54
C HIS A 223 14.37 -0.62 9.51
N ILE A 224 15.05 -1.11 10.55
CA ILE A 224 14.42 -1.58 11.79
C ILE A 224 14.82 -0.59 12.88
N ARG A 225 13.82 -0.02 13.54
CA ARG A 225 14.01 1.05 14.53
C ARG A 225 14.10 0.53 15.93
N GLU A 226 13.25 -0.42 16.26
CA GLU A 226 13.16 -0.97 17.61
C GLU A 226 12.71 -2.43 17.49
N VAL A 227 13.25 -3.31 18.32
CA VAL A 227 12.82 -4.69 18.50
C VAL A 227 12.70 -4.96 20.00
N ARG A 228 11.53 -5.43 20.41
CA ARG A 228 11.22 -5.76 21.80
C ARG A 228 10.86 -7.22 21.88
N ILE A 229 11.47 -7.92 22.82
CA ILE A 229 11.27 -9.35 23.02
C ILE A 229 10.83 -9.53 24.47
N TYR A 230 9.52 -9.61 24.66
CA TYR A 230 8.92 -9.56 25.99
C TYR A 230 8.68 -10.94 26.59
N ASN A 231 8.79 -11.02 27.91
CA ASN A 231 8.30 -12.14 28.70
C ASN A 231 6.78 -12.32 28.58
N VAL A 232 6.29 -13.49 28.98
CA VAL A 232 4.85 -13.75 29.10
C VAL A 232 4.23 -12.86 30.17
N THR A 233 3.12 -12.23 29.82
CA THR A 233 2.26 -11.47 30.75
C THR A 233 0.81 -11.90 30.60
N GLY A 234 0.03 -11.78 31.69
CA GLY A 234 -1.43 -11.96 31.67
C GLY A 234 -2.20 -10.70 31.25
N LYS A 235 -1.48 -9.65 30.82
CA LYS A 235 -2.04 -8.36 30.37
C LYS A 235 -1.78 -8.17 28.86
N CYS A 236 -2.45 -7.20 28.25
CA CYS A 236 -2.11 -6.78 26.89
C CYS A 236 -0.69 -6.20 26.83
N TYR A 237 0.01 -6.47 25.72
CA TYR A 237 1.31 -5.88 25.43
C TYR A 237 1.18 -4.40 25.04
N PRO A 238 2.22 -3.58 25.25
CA PRO A 238 2.17 -2.14 25.01
C PRO A 238 2.01 -1.79 23.53
N ASN A 239 1.65 -0.54 23.23
CA ASN A 239 1.68 -0.03 21.85
C ASN A 239 3.15 0.02 21.37
N PRO A 240 3.52 -0.62 20.24
CA PRO A 240 4.90 -0.60 19.77
C PRO A 240 5.42 0.81 19.44
N LEU A 241 4.54 1.76 19.06
CA LEU A 241 4.96 3.13 18.77
C LEU A 241 5.17 3.98 20.03
N SER A 242 4.90 3.46 21.23
CA SER A 242 5.20 4.15 22.49
C SER A 242 6.71 4.20 22.73
N GLU A 243 7.24 5.40 23.01
CA GLU A 243 8.62 5.56 23.48
C GLU A 243 8.81 4.98 24.90
N ALA A 244 7.72 4.85 25.66
CA ALA A 244 7.71 4.30 27.00
C ALA A 244 7.23 2.83 27.06
N ALA A 245 7.15 2.13 25.92
CA ALA A 245 6.56 0.78 25.83
C ALA A 245 7.05 -0.21 26.90
N ASP A 246 8.36 -0.22 27.20
CA ASP A 246 8.96 -1.10 28.21
C ASP A 246 8.44 -0.83 29.65
N GLN A 247 7.84 0.34 29.90
CA GLN A 247 7.32 0.78 31.19
C GLN A 247 5.78 0.90 31.22
N ASP A 248 5.12 0.88 30.06
CA ASP A 248 3.67 1.05 29.95
C ASP A 248 2.89 -0.09 30.64
N VAL A 249 3.50 -1.28 30.73
CA VAL A 249 2.90 -2.46 31.38
C VAL A 249 3.77 -2.92 32.54
N GLN A 250 3.26 -2.77 33.75
CA GLN A 250 3.97 -3.21 34.96
C GLN A 250 4.32 -4.70 34.92
N GLY A 251 5.60 -5.02 35.17
CA GLY A 251 6.13 -6.39 35.23
C GLY A 251 6.61 -6.95 33.88
N LEU A 252 6.55 -6.14 32.83
CA LEU A 252 7.09 -6.48 31.52
C LEU A 252 8.62 -6.35 31.52
N VAL A 253 9.29 -7.31 30.90
CA VAL A 253 10.76 -7.37 30.78
C VAL A 253 11.11 -7.53 29.31
N ASN A 254 11.83 -6.57 28.75
CA ASN A 254 12.34 -6.62 27.38
C ASN A 254 13.70 -7.33 27.34
N PHE A 255 13.69 -8.62 27.04
CA PHE A 255 14.91 -9.42 26.97
C PHE A 255 15.88 -8.96 25.87
N ALA A 256 15.43 -8.22 24.85
CA ALA A 256 16.32 -7.69 23.83
C ALA A 256 17.31 -6.64 24.39
N ARG A 257 16.99 -6.05 25.55
CA ARG A 257 17.78 -5.01 26.22
C ARG A 257 18.59 -5.55 27.41
N ASP A 258 18.56 -6.85 27.69
CA ASP A 258 19.38 -7.43 28.75
C ASP A 258 20.87 -7.19 28.40
N ASP A 259 21.68 -6.83 29.40
CA ASP A 259 23.11 -6.50 29.23
C ASP A 259 23.93 -7.63 28.58
N ASP A 260 23.47 -8.87 28.70
CA ASP A 260 24.10 -10.07 28.14
C ASP A 260 23.51 -10.52 26.80
N THR A 261 22.60 -9.72 26.22
CA THR A 261 22.04 -9.98 24.88
C THR A 261 23.09 -9.74 23.82
N ARG A 262 23.41 -10.78 23.06
CA ARG A 262 24.28 -10.67 21.89
C ARG A 262 23.43 -10.43 20.65
N ILE A 263 23.65 -9.28 20.01
CA ILE A 263 22.95 -8.91 18.77
C ILE A 263 23.91 -9.06 17.59
N THR A 264 23.49 -9.82 16.57
CA THR A 264 24.22 -9.95 15.31
C THR A 264 23.31 -9.69 14.14
N CYS A 265 23.87 -9.34 12.98
CA CYS A 265 23.09 -9.09 11.77
C CYS A 265 23.85 -9.52 10.51
N SER A 266 23.12 -9.61 9.41
CA SER A 266 23.65 -9.93 8.08
C SER A 266 24.60 -8.88 7.52
N GLY A 267 24.52 -7.65 8.01
CA GLY A 267 25.26 -6.50 7.51
C GLY A 267 24.55 -5.17 7.81
N LEU A 268 25.20 -4.07 7.47
CA LEU A 268 24.70 -2.72 7.72
C LEU A 268 25.09 -1.75 6.60
N TYR A 269 24.30 -0.70 6.42
CA TYR A 269 24.53 0.33 5.41
C TYR A 269 25.76 1.18 5.74
N ASN A 270 25.92 1.63 6.99
CA ASN A 270 27.11 2.33 7.47
C ASN A 270 27.24 2.23 9.00
N ALA A 271 28.40 2.63 9.54
CA ALA A 271 28.73 2.46 10.96
C ALA A 271 27.76 3.15 11.95
N ALA A 272 26.98 4.15 11.51
CA ALA A 272 25.98 4.81 12.36
C ALA A 272 24.68 4.01 12.50
N THR A 273 24.46 2.99 11.66
CA THR A 273 23.20 2.24 11.55
C THR A 273 23.37 0.81 12.08
N LYS A 274 24.06 0.70 13.21
CA LYS A 274 24.49 -0.54 13.85
C LYS A 274 23.30 -1.30 14.48
N PRO A 275 23.40 -2.64 14.68
CA PRO A 275 22.29 -3.44 15.18
C PRO A 275 21.82 -3.05 16.59
N GLU A 276 22.69 -2.50 17.44
CA GLU A 276 22.34 -2.09 18.81
C GLU A 276 21.35 -0.91 18.83
N ASN A 277 21.21 -0.19 17.72
CA ASN A 277 20.23 0.88 17.60
C ASN A 277 18.79 0.36 17.71
N VAL A 278 18.53 -0.94 17.49
CA VAL A 278 17.17 -1.50 17.60
C VAL A 278 16.74 -1.78 19.05
N VAL A 279 17.61 -1.57 20.03
CA VAL A 279 17.37 -1.84 21.45
C VAL A 279 17.81 -0.68 22.34
N ASP A 280 18.10 0.48 21.75
CA ASP A 280 18.52 1.66 22.50
C ASP A 280 17.33 2.41 23.13
N GLY A 281 16.10 1.95 22.87
CA GLY A 281 14.85 2.50 23.38
C GLY A 281 14.43 3.79 22.69
N ARG A 282 14.98 4.10 21.52
CA ARG A 282 14.64 5.29 20.74
C ARG A 282 14.07 4.87 19.41
N ILE A 283 12.85 5.34 19.14
CA ILE A 283 12.24 5.15 17.82
C ILE A 283 12.90 6.01 16.73
N SER A 284 13.84 6.90 17.06
CA SER A 284 14.49 7.81 16.11
C SER A 284 15.76 7.22 15.48
N THR A 285 16.39 6.24 16.11
CA THR A 285 17.56 5.51 15.58
C THR A 285 17.11 4.27 14.80
N SER A 286 18.02 3.63 14.06
CA SER A 286 17.71 2.42 13.29
C SER A 286 18.95 1.58 13.04
N TRP A 287 18.77 0.27 12.96
CA TRP A 287 19.60 -0.58 12.11
C TRP A 287 19.13 -0.43 10.66
N ILE A 288 20.08 -0.17 9.75
CA ILE A 288 19.82 -0.12 8.30
C ILE A 288 20.63 -1.21 7.64
N THR A 289 19.95 -2.09 6.91
CA THR A 289 20.52 -3.28 6.26
C THR A 289 21.57 -2.98 5.19
N GLN A 290 22.42 -3.97 4.88
CA GLN A 290 23.27 -3.97 3.68
C GLN A 290 22.45 -4.02 2.39
N LYS A 291 23.01 -3.62 1.24
CA LYS A 291 22.26 -3.46 -0.02
C LYS A 291 21.75 -4.78 -0.64
N GLN A 292 22.55 -5.84 -0.55
CA GLN A 292 22.34 -7.08 -1.30
C GLN A 292 22.38 -8.29 -0.36
N GLY A 293 21.75 -9.39 -0.78
CA GLY A 293 21.65 -10.64 -0.02
C GLY A 293 20.51 -10.65 0.99
N GLU A 294 20.30 -11.81 1.63
CA GLU A 294 19.31 -11.98 2.69
C GLU A 294 19.65 -11.08 3.89
N LYS A 295 18.62 -10.42 4.44
CA LYS A 295 18.80 -9.47 5.52
C LYS A 295 18.20 -10.05 6.79
N TRP A 296 18.98 -10.08 7.86
CA TRP A 296 18.53 -10.60 9.15
C TRP A 296 19.19 -9.89 10.32
N ILE A 297 18.47 -9.84 11.44
CA ILE A 297 18.98 -9.44 12.76
C ILE A 297 18.61 -10.53 13.77
N GLU A 298 19.56 -10.90 14.61
CA GLU A 298 19.46 -12.02 15.53
C GLU A 298 19.83 -11.59 16.95
N PHE A 299 19.07 -12.10 17.91
CA PHE A 299 19.24 -11.92 19.34
C PHE A 299 19.56 -13.27 19.97
N GLU A 300 20.65 -13.33 20.72
CA GLU A 300 21.13 -14.53 21.39
C GLU A 300 21.35 -14.25 22.89
N TRP A 301 20.89 -15.17 23.74
CA TRP A 301 21.07 -15.10 25.19
C TRP A 301 21.91 -16.27 25.73
N PRO A 302 22.66 -16.06 26.83
CA PRO A 302 23.38 -17.13 27.54
C PRO A 302 22.46 -18.18 28.16
N THR A 303 21.24 -17.78 28.51
CA THR A 303 20.21 -18.64 29.12
C THR A 303 18.92 -18.58 28.33
N GLU A 304 18.12 -19.64 28.45
CA GLU A 304 16.82 -19.70 27.77
C GLU A 304 15.87 -18.64 28.30
N LYS A 305 15.15 -17.97 27.40
CA LYS A 305 14.10 -17.00 27.71
C LYS A 305 12.77 -17.56 27.25
N THR A 306 11.73 -17.44 28.08
CA THR A 306 10.35 -17.77 27.70
C THR A 306 9.68 -16.51 27.19
N ILE A 307 9.43 -16.47 25.88
CA ILE A 307 9.02 -15.29 25.15
C ILE A 307 7.51 -15.34 24.94
N GLY A 308 6.83 -14.28 25.32
CA GLY A 308 5.38 -14.14 25.19
C GLY A 308 4.95 -13.18 24.09
N CYS A 309 5.79 -12.23 23.69
CA CYS A 309 5.51 -11.34 22.57
C CYS A 309 6.80 -10.82 21.96
N ILE A 310 6.76 -10.59 20.66
CA ILE A 310 7.81 -9.87 19.95
C ILE A 310 7.17 -8.69 19.25
N GLN A 311 7.74 -7.51 19.44
CA GLN A 311 7.32 -6.30 18.74
C GLN A 311 8.49 -5.74 17.95
N PHE A 312 8.22 -5.10 16.82
CA PHE A 312 9.23 -4.32 16.14
C PHE A 312 8.64 -3.14 15.39
N ILE A 313 9.47 -2.11 15.20
CA ILE A 313 9.17 -0.92 14.43
C ILE A 313 10.08 -0.89 13.20
N ASN A 314 9.55 -0.50 12.05
CA ASN A 314 10.28 -0.47 10.78
C ASN A 314 9.97 0.79 9.95
N GLY A 315 10.76 1.01 8.91
CA GLY A 315 10.68 2.21 8.06
C GLY A 315 11.20 3.47 8.76
N TRP A 316 10.87 4.65 8.23
CA TRP A 316 11.18 5.94 8.87
C TRP A 316 10.08 6.96 8.73
N GLN A 317 10.01 7.89 9.68
CA GLN A 317 9.10 9.02 9.59
C GLN A 317 9.73 10.18 8.80
N GLU A 318 8.94 10.72 7.89
CA GLU A 318 9.21 11.97 7.18
C GLU A 318 7.94 12.82 7.19
N LYS A 319 7.97 13.97 7.87
CA LYS A 319 6.83 14.91 7.98
C LYS A 319 5.53 14.22 8.44
N GLY A 320 5.63 13.29 9.40
CA GLY A 320 4.48 12.54 9.94
C GLY A 320 4.02 11.36 9.08
N THR A 321 4.75 11.02 8.00
CA THR A 321 4.45 9.86 7.16
C THR A 321 5.53 8.81 7.27
N TRP A 322 5.14 7.55 7.45
CA TRP A 322 6.05 6.41 7.44
C TRP A 322 6.48 6.05 6.01
N ARG A 323 7.77 5.74 5.84
CA ARG A 323 8.44 5.48 4.56
C ARG A 323 9.19 4.16 4.60
N CYS A 324 9.28 3.49 3.45
CA CYS A 324 9.95 2.21 3.25
C CYS A 324 9.65 1.17 4.33
N LEU A 325 8.36 0.96 4.54
CA LEU A 325 7.88 -0.16 5.34
C LEU A 325 8.30 -1.48 4.69
N ILE A 326 8.52 -2.51 5.52
CA ILE A 326 8.78 -3.85 5.04
C ILE A 326 7.48 -4.51 4.59
N ASN A 327 7.54 -5.15 3.43
CA ASN A 327 6.43 -5.86 2.81
C ASN A 327 6.47 -7.37 3.07
N ASP A 328 7.52 -7.87 3.71
CA ASP A 328 7.65 -9.25 4.16
C ASP A 328 8.48 -9.32 5.44
N TYR A 329 8.24 -10.34 6.26
CA TYR A 329 9.20 -10.81 7.24
C TYR A 329 8.99 -12.28 7.60
N LYS A 330 10.04 -12.89 8.14
CA LYS A 330 9.97 -14.10 8.95
C LYS A 330 10.58 -13.83 10.30
N LEU A 331 9.85 -14.18 11.34
CA LEU A 331 10.34 -14.23 12.69
C LEU A 331 10.54 -15.69 13.07
N GLN A 332 11.73 -16.03 13.53
CA GLN A 332 12.11 -17.40 13.81
C GLN A 332 12.72 -17.54 15.20
N CYS A 333 12.44 -18.67 15.85
CA CYS A 333 13.17 -19.12 17.04
C CYS A 333 14.06 -20.32 16.68
N HIS A 334 15.12 -20.55 17.46
CA HIS A 334 15.98 -21.73 17.29
C HIS A 334 15.68 -22.77 18.39
N ASP A 335 15.31 -23.99 18.02
CA ASP A 335 14.97 -25.07 18.96
C ASP A 335 16.19 -25.84 19.51
N GLY A 336 17.40 -25.35 19.21
CA GLY A 336 18.68 -26.01 19.50
C GLY A 336 19.21 -26.87 18.37
N ARG A 337 18.40 -27.17 17.34
CA ARG A 337 18.81 -27.91 16.13
C ARG A 337 18.59 -27.14 14.85
N ARG A 338 17.47 -26.40 14.75
CA ARG A 338 17.06 -25.68 13.55
C ARG A 338 16.26 -24.43 13.90
N TRP A 339 16.10 -23.58 12.90
CA TRP A 339 15.18 -22.45 12.94
C TRP A 339 13.75 -22.89 12.66
N ILE A 340 12.81 -22.34 13.42
CA ILE A 340 11.37 -22.57 13.30
C ILE A 340 10.70 -21.21 13.07
N ASP A 341 9.87 -21.11 12.04
CA ASP A 341 9.00 -19.95 11.79
C ASP A 341 7.96 -19.84 12.92
N ILE A 342 7.98 -18.73 13.66
CA ILE A 342 6.99 -18.41 14.71
C ILE A 342 5.99 -17.34 14.27
N SER A 343 6.37 -16.50 13.31
CA SER A 343 5.46 -15.60 12.62
C SER A 343 6.03 -15.31 11.24
N THR A 344 5.16 -15.28 10.23
CA THR A 344 5.53 -14.86 8.88
C THR A 344 4.52 -13.84 8.40
N PHE A 345 5.00 -12.88 7.62
CA PHE A 345 4.19 -11.88 6.96
C PHE A 345 4.72 -11.75 5.54
N ASP A 346 3.80 -11.66 4.60
CA ASP A 346 4.11 -11.45 3.20
C ASP A 346 2.92 -10.72 2.60
N VAL A 347 3.12 -9.43 2.31
CA VAL A 347 2.06 -8.58 1.80
C VAL A 347 1.54 -9.08 0.46
N GLU A 348 2.35 -9.77 -0.34
CA GLU A 348 1.87 -10.36 -1.60
C GLU A 348 0.91 -11.53 -1.38
N LYS A 349 0.91 -12.13 -0.17
CA LYS A 349 -0.06 -13.15 0.22
C LYS A 349 -1.28 -12.56 0.92
N GLU A 350 -1.10 -11.51 1.70
CA GLU A 350 -2.14 -10.95 2.56
C GLU A 350 -2.91 -9.78 1.93
N MET A 351 -2.28 -9.00 1.05
CA MET A 351 -2.83 -7.77 0.48
C MET A 351 -2.23 -7.53 -0.91
N ASN A 352 -2.79 -8.18 -1.91
CA ASN A 352 -2.27 -8.16 -3.28
C ASN A 352 -3.33 -7.66 -4.27
N PHE A 353 -3.20 -6.39 -4.64
CA PHE A 353 -4.12 -5.71 -5.55
C PHE A 353 -4.00 -6.22 -6.98
N GLY A 354 -3.03 -7.09 -7.29
CA GLY A 354 -2.97 -7.84 -8.54
C GLY A 354 -3.85 -9.11 -8.55
N ARG A 355 -4.23 -9.62 -7.38
CA ARG A 355 -5.11 -10.80 -7.23
C ARG A 355 -6.56 -10.40 -6.98
N GLU A 356 -6.75 -9.32 -6.24
CA GLU A 356 -8.07 -8.85 -5.78
C GLU A 356 -8.50 -7.61 -6.54
N PHE A 357 -9.82 -7.50 -6.77
CA PHE A 357 -10.41 -6.30 -7.35
C PHE A 357 -10.76 -5.31 -6.25
N HIS A 358 -10.35 -4.06 -6.45
CA HIS A 358 -10.69 -2.94 -5.58
C HIS A 358 -11.43 -1.87 -6.39
N THR A 359 -12.23 -1.04 -5.71
CA THR A 359 -12.80 0.17 -6.31
C THR A 359 -11.96 1.39 -5.96
N TYR A 360 -11.71 2.23 -6.96
CA TYR A 360 -10.99 3.49 -6.83
C TYR A 360 -11.94 4.61 -7.24
N GLY A 361 -12.19 5.53 -6.32
CA GLY A 361 -13.25 6.52 -6.45
C GLY A 361 -12.75 7.96 -6.34
N LEU A 362 -13.46 8.87 -6.99
CA LEU A 362 -13.24 10.31 -6.92
C LEU A 362 -14.57 11.05 -6.86
N GLU A 363 -14.85 11.71 -5.75
CA GLU A 363 -15.86 12.76 -5.71
C GLU A 363 -15.21 14.07 -6.10
N TRP A 364 -15.67 14.65 -7.20
CA TRP A 364 -15.16 15.90 -7.71
C TRP A 364 -16.30 16.90 -7.82
N ASN A 365 -16.19 18.02 -7.11
CA ASN A 365 -17.14 19.12 -7.18
C ASN A 365 -16.41 20.46 -7.26
N VAL A 366 -17.18 21.56 -7.30
CA VAL A 366 -16.61 22.92 -7.46
C VAL A 366 -15.73 23.34 -6.28
N GLY A 367 -15.96 22.81 -5.08
CA GLY A 367 -15.23 23.19 -3.87
C GLY A 367 -14.14 22.20 -3.45
N GLU A 368 -14.30 20.92 -3.78
CA GLU A 368 -13.47 19.84 -3.22
C GLU A 368 -13.19 18.71 -4.22
N ILE A 369 -12.10 17.98 -3.96
CA ILE A 369 -11.69 16.75 -4.62
C ILE A 369 -11.44 15.72 -3.51
N VAL A 370 -12.21 14.63 -3.51
CA VAL A 370 -12.18 13.58 -2.48
C VAL A 370 -11.91 12.24 -3.13
N PHE A 371 -10.90 11.53 -2.65
CA PHE A 371 -10.44 10.25 -3.17
C PHE A 371 -10.91 9.12 -2.26
N TYR A 372 -11.29 7.99 -2.87
CA TYR A 372 -11.83 6.83 -2.17
C TYR A 372 -11.16 5.55 -2.63
N ILE A 373 -11.02 4.59 -1.72
CA ILE A 373 -10.76 3.18 -2.03
C ILE A 373 -11.77 2.30 -1.31
N ASP A 374 -12.37 1.38 -2.05
CA ASP A 374 -13.42 0.48 -1.56
C ASP A 374 -14.50 1.25 -0.78
N GLY A 375 -14.89 2.40 -1.34
CA GLY A 375 -15.86 3.33 -0.80
C GLY A 375 -15.41 4.14 0.42
N ARG A 376 -14.20 3.93 0.96
CA ARG A 376 -13.66 4.68 2.11
C ARG A 376 -12.84 5.87 1.64
N GLU A 377 -13.11 7.06 2.18
CA GLU A 377 -12.29 8.23 1.90
C GLU A 377 -10.82 7.94 2.26
N ILE A 378 -9.87 8.45 1.47
CA ILE A 378 -8.43 8.36 1.76
C ILE A 378 -7.74 9.72 1.72
N ARG A 379 -8.34 10.70 1.03
CA ARG A 379 -7.78 12.02 0.84
C ARG A 379 -8.88 13.00 0.46
N ARG A 380 -8.80 14.22 0.99
CA ARG A 380 -9.64 15.36 0.62
C ARG A 380 -8.77 16.60 0.44
N GLU A 381 -9.02 17.33 -0.64
CA GLU A 381 -8.35 18.58 -0.98
C GLU A 381 -9.39 19.60 -1.47
N LYS A 382 -9.07 20.89 -1.36
CA LYS A 382 -9.88 21.95 -1.98
C LYS A 382 -9.69 21.93 -3.50
N ASN A 383 -10.77 22.11 -4.25
CA ASN A 383 -10.70 22.29 -5.70
C ASN A 383 -10.46 23.77 -6.03
N GLU A 384 -9.21 24.13 -6.29
CA GLU A 384 -8.84 25.52 -6.59
C GLU A 384 -8.81 25.84 -8.09
N PHE A 385 -8.71 24.82 -8.96
CA PHE A 385 -8.45 25.06 -10.40
C PHE A 385 -8.96 24.00 -11.38
N CYS A 386 -9.52 22.87 -10.91
CA CYS A 386 -9.98 21.78 -11.78
C CYS A 386 -11.44 22.03 -12.19
N PHE A 387 -11.68 22.84 -13.22
CA PHE A 387 -13.03 23.31 -13.60
C PHE A 387 -13.46 22.98 -15.04
N SER A 388 -12.56 22.40 -15.85
CA SER A 388 -12.83 22.01 -17.25
C SER A 388 -13.32 20.58 -17.35
N GLU A 389 -14.11 20.27 -18.37
CA GLU A 389 -14.47 18.89 -18.68
C GLU A 389 -13.25 18.10 -19.19
N VAL A 390 -13.14 16.84 -18.79
CA VAL A 390 -12.01 15.95 -19.06
C VAL A 390 -12.49 14.53 -19.39
N PRO A 391 -11.80 13.80 -20.26
CA PRO A 391 -12.02 12.37 -20.39
C PRO A 391 -11.47 11.60 -19.19
N ILE A 392 -11.98 10.39 -19.00
CA ILE A 392 -11.42 9.39 -18.10
C ILE A 392 -10.27 8.68 -18.82
N TRP A 393 -9.15 8.44 -18.14
CA TRP A 393 -8.01 7.70 -18.65
C TRP A 393 -7.78 6.41 -17.86
N LEU A 394 -7.43 5.34 -18.58
CA LEU A 394 -6.96 4.07 -18.03
C LEU A 394 -5.63 3.72 -18.67
N SER A 395 -4.61 3.46 -17.84
CA SER A 395 -3.24 3.29 -18.34
C SER A 395 -2.48 2.24 -17.54
N LEU A 396 -1.72 1.39 -18.23
CA LEU A 396 -0.73 0.50 -17.61
C LEU A 396 0.69 0.86 -18.05
N ALA A 397 1.53 1.41 -17.17
CA ALA A 397 2.90 1.79 -17.51
C ALA A 397 3.95 0.82 -17.00
N ILE A 398 5.14 0.87 -17.60
CA ILE A 398 6.37 0.34 -17.02
C ILE A 398 7.27 1.51 -16.65
N ILE A 399 7.61 1.64 -15.38
CA ILE A 399 8.37 2.78 -14.83
C ILE A 399 9.45 2.30 -13.85
N SER A 400 10.66 2.87 -13.95
CA SER A 400 11.81 2.44 -13.13
C SER A 400 11.67 2.79 -11.64
N TRP A 401 10.80 3.74 -11.29
CA TRP A 401 10.59 4.18 -9.91
C TRP A 401 9.47 3.44 -9.18
N SER A 402 8.76 2.50 -9.83
CA SER A 402 7.82 1.57 -9.18
C SER A 402 8.45 0.19 -8.88
N GLY A 403 9.78 0.13 -8.92
CA GLY A 403 10.59 -1.04 -8.58
C GLY A 403 11.32 -1.66 -9.77
N GLN A 404 11.85 -2.87 -9.56
CA GLN A 404 12.73 -3.53 -10.53
C GLN A 404 11.98 -3.98 -11.79
N ILE A 405 12.55 -3.65 -12.96
CA ILE A 405 12.06 -4.13 -14.26
C ILE A 405 12.65 -5.51 -14.54
N THR A 406 11.79 -6.50 -14.77
CA THR A 406 12.19 -7.89 -15.09
C THR A 406 11.28 -8.48 -16.16
N ASP A 407 11.67 -9.63 -16.70
CA ASP A 407 10.88 -10.36 -17.71
C ASP A 407 9.56 -10.90 -17.16
N ALA A 408 9.37 -10.92 -15.84
CA ALA A 408 8.09 -11.27 -15.20
C ALA A 408 6.95 -10.29 -15.51
N ILE A 409 7.25 -9.10 -16.07
CA ILE A 409 6.25 -8.14 -16.53
C ILE A 409 5.56 -8.63 -17.81
N ASP A 410 6.23 -9.43 -18.64
CA ASP A 410 5.68 -9.88 -19.92
C ASP A 410 4.39 -10.71 -19.73
N GLY A 411 3.34 -10.36 -20.48
CA GLY A 411 2.03 -11.01 -20.39
C GLY A 411 1.18 -10.61 -19.17
N THR A 412 1.70 -9.79 -18.25
CA THR A 412 0.89 -9.23 -17.15
C THR A 412 -0.14 -8.23 -17.67
N SER A 413 -1.24 -8.06 -16.96
CA SER A 413 -2.27 -7.09 -17.32
C SER A 413 -2.96 -6.45 -16.13
N MET A 414 -3.25 -5.16 -16.26
CA MET A 414 -4.23 -4.47 -15.43
C MET A 414 -5.60 -4.88 -15.95
N LYS A 415 -6.45 -5.44 -15.09
CA LYS A 415 -7.78 -5.95 -15.47
C LYS A 415 -8.86 -5.10 -14.84
N ILE A 416 -9.66 -4.47 -15.69
CA ILE A 416 -10.71 -3.54 -15.34
C ILE A 416 -12.04 -4.25 -15.58
N ASP A 417 -12.85 -4.30 -14.52
CA ASP A 417 -14.19 -4.88 -14.52
C ASP A 417 -15.21 -3.87 -15.05
N TRP A 418 -15.22 -2.65 -14.50
CA TRP A 418 -16.08 -1.59 -14.98
C TRP A 418 -15.56 -0.20 -14.64
N VAL A 419 -16.07 0.79 -15.37
CA VAL A 419 -15.91 2.22 -15.08
C VAL A 419 -17.28 2.85 -14.97
N ARG A 420 -17.49 3.68 -13.95
CA ARG A 420 -18.77 4.35 -13.70
C ARG A 420 -18.57 5.84 -13.43
N TYR A 421 -19.54 6.61 -13.87
CA TYR A 421 -19.67 8.03 -13.60
C TYR A 421 -21.09 8.34 -13.15
N TYR A 422 -21.18 9.05 -12.02
CA TYR A 422 -22.41 9.41 -11.37
C TYR A 422 -22.53 10.93 -11.22
N GLN A 423 -23.76 11.42 -11.20
CA GLN A 423 -24.07 12.81 -10.86
C GLN A 423 -24.88 12.87 -9.56
N PRO A 424 -24.77 13.94 -8.77
CA PRO A 424 -25.57 14.08 -7.57
C PRO A 424 -27.05 14.13 -7.95
N LYS A 425 -27.90 13.42 -7.20
CA LYS A 425 -29.35 13.49 -7.36
C LYS A 425 -29.82 14.93 -7.23
N ALA A 426 -30.74 15.33 -8.10
CA ALA A 426 -31.44 16.60 -7.94
C ALA A 426 -32.13 16.61 -6.56
N LYS A 427 -31.92 17.70 -5.80
CA LYS A 427 -32.57 17.90 -4.51
C LYS A 427 -34.05 18.22 -4.66
#